data_AF-M3WCI5-F1
#
_entry.id   AF-M3WCI5-F1
#
_cell.length_a   1.000
_cell.length_b   1.000
_cell.length_c   1.000
_cell.angle_alpha   90.00
_cell.angle_beta   90.00
_cell.angle_gamma   90.00
#
_symmetry.space_group_name_H-M   'P 1'
#
loop_
_entity.id
_entity.type
_entity.pdbx_description
1 polymer ?
#
loop_
_entity_poly.entity_id
_entity_poly.type
_entity_poly.pdbx_seq_one_letter_code
_entity_poly.pdbx_strand_id
1 'polypeptide(L)'
;MRTHLWVQQRCAAHLPPPPTPATRGTAAAGAAGTTPPRPRPRGPENKVDTAAAGCGGGCRASGPCRVGTRAACLSASRPVPSGLTQEPGSVGQLSLACSEGVIQWLYPAGALRLTLAGSGSGTRSGIACLRPARSFAGAQVFAERAGGALELLLAEGLGPAGGRCVRWGPRERRALFLQATPHPDISRRVASFRFETHEDRYPELPPQAHGLGADGVCRPCSDAELLLTACTSDFVINGTIRGVAHNTELQESVITVAAARVLRQTLPLFRVGESGGQASIHTPLRCGVRPGPGAFLFMGWSRFGEAWLGCAPRFQEFSRAYAAAHADHLRPCEVALD
;
A
#
# COMPACT_ATOMS: atom_id res chain seq x y z
N MET A 1 -18.14 19.90 -17.24
CA MET A 1 -18.38 19.31 -15.91
C MET A 1 -17.10 19.41 -15.11
N ARG A 2 -17.14 19.78 -13.83
CA ARG A 2 -15.93 19.82 -12.99
C ARG A 2 -15.60 18.40 -12.53
N THR A 3 -14.41 17.93 -12.89
CA THR A 3 -13.85 16.69 -12.36
C THR A 3 -13.42 16.94 -10.91
N HIS A 4 -13.60 15.94 -10.05
CA HIS A 4 -13.18 16.04 -8.65
C HIS A 4 -12.37 14.80 -8.28
N LEU A 5 -11.14 15.03 -7.82
CA LEU A 5 -10.27 13.98 -7.29
C LEU A 5 -10.22 14.07 -5.77
N TRP A 6 -10.52 12.95 -5.14
CA TRP A 6 -10.43 12.75 -3.70
C TRP A 6 -9.36 11.72 -3.43
N VAL A 7 -8.48 12.04 -2.48
CA VAL A 7 -7.49 11.09 -1.99
C VAL A 7 -7.68 10.95 -0.50
N GLN A 8 -8.00 9.73 -0.07
CA GLN A 8 -8.06 9.39 1.34
C GLN A 8 -6.78 8.65 1.68
N GLN A 9 -5.90 9.34 2.42
CA GLN A 9 -4.62 8.80 2.86
C GLN A 9 -4.77 8.30 4.30
N ARG A 10 -4.14 7.16 4.61
CA ARG A 10 -3.91 6.72 5.99
C ARG A 10 -2.41 6.81 6.26
N CYS A 11 -1.92 8.00 6.56
CA CYS A 11 -0.56 8.16 7.08
C CYS A 11 -0.60 8.80 8.46
N ALA A 12 0.02 8.14 9.43
CA ALA A 12 0.57 8.82 10.60
C ALA A 12 1.82 9.57 10.13
N ALA A 13 1.81 10.90 10.18
CA ALA A 13 3.00 11.68 9.99
C ALA A 13 3.90 11.53 11.24
N HIS A 14 5.12 11.02 11.07
CA HIS A 14 6.21 11.44 11.94
C HIS A 14 6.42 12.93 11.68
N LEU A 15 5.96 13.79 12.59
CA LEU A 15 6.35 15.19 12.59
C LEU A 15 7.86 15.26 12.84
N PRO A 16 8.66 15.93 11.99
CA PRO A 16 10.01 16.28 12.37
C PRO A 16 9.97 17.13 13.65
N PRO A 17 10.94 16.99 14.57
CA PRO A 17 10.97 17.83 15.75
C PRO A 17 11.02 19.31 15.31
N PRO A 18 10.29 20.21 15.98
CA PRO A 18 10.34 21.63 15.65
C PRO A 18 11.79 22.12 15.77
N PRO A 19 12.24 23.03 14.89
CA PRO A 19 13.55 23.64 15.05
C PRO A 19 13.59 24.34 16.41
N THR A 20 14.63 24.04 17.19
CA THR A 20 14.91 24.70 18.46
C THR A 20 15.02 26.22 18.22
N PRO A 21 14.29 27.05 18.99
CA PRO A 21 14.40 28.49 18.82
C PRO A 21 15.82 28.94 19.18
N ALA A 22 16.47 29.63 18.24
CA ALA A 22 17.74 30.29 18.48
C ALA A 22 17.61 31.26 19.66
N THR A 23 18.45 31.05 20.68
CA THR A 23 18.65 31.98 21.79
C THR A 23 19.07 33.35 21.24
N ARG A 24 18.18 34.33 21.35
CA ARG A 24 18.49 35.75 21.16
C ARG A 24 19.47 36.18 22.24
N GLY A 25 20.72 36.40 21.85
CA GLY A 25 21.69 37.14 22.66
C GLY A 25 21.23 38.58 22.82
N THR A 26 21.12 39.02 24.06
CA THR A 26 20.97 40.41 24.49
C THR A 26 22.19 41.23 24.07
N ALA A 27 21.99 42.29 23.28
CA ALA A 27 22.97 43.34 23.07
C ALA A 27 22.37 44.69 23.52
N ALA A 28 23.19 45.44 24.25
CA ALA A 28 22.86 46.62 25.02
C ALA A 28 22.53 47.87 24.18
N ALA A 29 21.85 48.80 24.83
CA ALA A 29 21.43 50.11 24.32
C ALA A 29 22.60 51.06 24.01
N GLY A 30 22.40 51.90 22.99
CA GLY A 30 23.20 53.09 22.68
C GLY A 30 22.40 54.03 21.78
N ALA A 31 22.27 55.28 22.21
CA ALA A 31 21.33 56.29 21.71
C ALA A 31 21.80 57.04 20.44
N ALA A 32 20.84 57.57 19.66
CA ALA A 32 20.72 58.98 19.22
C ALA A 32 19.98 59.15 17.86
N GLY A 33 18.98 60.04 17.84
CA GLY A 33 18.84 61.09 16.82
C GLY A 33 18.05 60.85 15.51
N THR A 34 16.99 61.66 15.36
CA THR A 34 16.46 62.33 14.13
C THR A 34 15.44 61.63 13.20
N THR A 35 14.24 62.22 13.12
CA THR A 35 13.16 62.15 12.09
C THR A 35 13.39 63.17 10.94
N PRO A 36 12.62 63.27 9.81
CA PRO A 36 11.59 62.43 9.13
C PRO A 36 11.90 62.30 7.57
N PRO A 37 11.00 62.10 6.54
CA PRO A 37 9.54 61.90 6.46
C PRO A 37 9.01 60.77 5.53
N ARG A 38 7.66 60.64 5.49
CA ARG A 38 6.81 59.71 4.69
C ARG A 38 6.94 59.88 3.16
N PRO A 39 6.57 58.83 2.39
CA PRO A 39 5.38 58.93 1.53
C PRO A 39 4.43 57.71 1.57
N ARG A 40 3.35 57.83 0.78
CA ARG A 40 1.99 57.24 0.83
C ARG A 40 1.81 55.95 -0.04
N PRO A 41 0.61 55.32 -0.08
CA PRO A 41 0.42 53.86 -0.11
C PRO A 41 0.21 53.24 -1.51
N ARG A 42 0.33 51.90 -1.63
CA ARG A 42 -0.21 51.12 -2.75
C ARG A 42 -0.89 49.83 -2.28
N GLY A 43 -2.18 49.70 -2.63
CA GLY A 43 -2.85 48.49 -3.11
C GLY A 43 -3.22 47.39 -2.11
N PRO A 44 -4.47 46.89 -2.11
CA PRO A 44 -4.84 45.76 -1.27
C PRO A 44 -4.34 44.45 -1.90
N GLU A 45 -3.43 43.75 -1.21
CA GLU A 45 -3.23 42.32 -1.45
C GLU A 45 -4.38 41.56 -0.78
N ASN A 46 -5.10 40.79 -1.59
CA ASN A 46 -6.14 39.87 -1.14
C ASN A 46 -5.51 38.78 -0.27
N LYS A 47 -5.48 39.02 1.03
CA LYS A 47 -5.17 38.04 2.05
C LYS A 47 -6.38 37.12 2.21
N VAL A 48 -6.30 35.91 1.65
CA VAL A 48 -7.23 34.83 2.00
C VAL A 48 -6.78 34.29 3.35
N ASP A 49 -7.39 34.81 4.40
CA ASP A 49 -7.25 34.30 5.76
C ASP A 49 -7.90 32.90 5.82
N THR A 50 -7.08 31.85 5.86
CA THR A 50 -7.55 30.51 6.18
C THR A 50 -7.88 30.47 7.67
N ALA A 51 -9.17 30.52 7.98
CA ALA A 51 -9.70 30.41 9.33
C ALA A 51 -9.16 29.15 10.04
N ALA A 52 -8.41 29.37 11.11
CA ALA A 52 -8.13 28.33 12.09
C ALA A 52 -9.45 27.99 12.80
N ALA A 53 -10.03 26.83 12.48
CA ALA A 53 -11.10 26.26 13.26
C ALA A 53 -10.53 25.80 14.61
N GLY A 54 -10.51 26.72 15.58
CA GLY A 54 -10.32 26.41 16.99
C GLY A 54 -11.50 25.56 17.47
N CYS A 55 -11.25 24.30 17.81
CA CYS A 55 -12.19 23.54 18.63
C CYS A 55 -12.06 24.04 20.07
N GLY A 56 -12.94 24.97 20.44
CA GLY A 56 -13.22 25.29 21.83
C GLY A 56 -13.89 24.11 22.52
N GLY A 57 -13.19 23.52 23.49
CA GLY A 57 -13.74 22.57 24.44
C GLY A 57 -13.18 22.89 25.82
N GLY A 58 -13.93 23.67 26.60
CA GLY A 58 -13.55 24.04 27.96
C GLY A 58 -13.60 22.84 28.90
N CYS A 59 -12.46 22.47 29.47
CA CYS A 59 -12.42 21.60 30.64
C CYS A 59 -12.29 22.50 31.89
N ARG A 60 -13.38 22.62 32.66
CA ARG A 60 -13.31 23.14 34.03
C ARG A 60 -12.50 22.17 34.89
N ALA A 61 -11.65 22.73 35.74
CA ALA A 61 -10.80 22.03 36.68
C ALA A 61 -11.61 21.36 37.80
N SER A 62 -11.33 20.07 38.08
CA SER A 62 -11.15 19.49 39.43
C SER A 62 -11.04 17.95 39.36
N GLY A 63 -9.91 17.38 39.81
CA GLY A 63 -9.74 15.94 40.08
C GLY A 63 -8.51 15.28 39.44
N PRO A 64 -7.75 14.42 40.15
CA PRO A 64 -6.44 13.94 39.70
C PRO A 64 -6.54 12.80 38.68
N CYS A 65 -5.78 12.90 37.59
CA CYS A 65 -5.68 11.87 36.57
C CYS A 65 -4.87 10.67 37.08
N ARG A 66 -5.52 9.50 37.19
CA ARG A 66 -4.84 8.20 37.28
C ARG A 66 -4.27 7.84 35.91
N VAL A 67 -3.00 7.45 35.90
CA VAL A 67 -2.28 6.88 34.77
C VAL A 67 -2.87 5.50 34.43
N GLY A 68 -3.22 5.28 33.16
CA GLY A 68 -3.42 3.93 32.63
C GLY A 68 -4.62 3.75 31.71
N THR A 69 -4.46 4.10 30.42
CA THR A 69 -4.87 3.29 29.26
C THR A 69 -4.54 4.07 27.99
N ARG A 70 -3.63 3.55 27.16
CA ARG A 70 -3.46 4.03 25.78
C ARG A 70 -4.69 3.59 24.98
N ALA A 71 -5.74 4.41 24.97
CA ALA A 71 -6.78 4.32 23.97
C ALA A 71 -6.14 4.66 22.62
N ALA A 72 -5.99 3.67 21.76
CA ALA A 72 -5.59 3.88 20.38
C ALA A 72 -6.66 4.72 19.69
N CYS A 73 -6.36 5.99 19.42
CA CYS A 73 -7.16 6.81 18.52
C CYS A 73 -7.10 6.19 17.12
N LEU A 74 -8.09 5.37 16.78
CA LEU A 74 -8.44 5.08 15.40
C LEU A 74 -8.96 6.38 14.78
N SER A 75 -8.04 7.23 14.28
CA SER A 75 -8.44 8.42 13.55
C SER A 75 -9.12 7.98 12.25
N ALA A 76 -10.42 8.27 12.14
CA ALA A 76 -11.12 8.23 10.87
C ALA A 76 -10.50 9.30 9.97
N SER A 77 -9.57 8.90 9.10
CA SER A 77 -8.96 9.80 8.13
C SER A 77 -10.05 10.33 7.19
N ARG A 78 -10.31 11.63 7.24
CA ARG A 78 -11.26 12.29 6.35
C ARG A 78 -10.69 12.34 4.92
N PRO A 79 -11.49 12.07 3.88
CA PRO A 79 -11.04 12.23 2.49
C PRO A 79 -10.66 13.68 2.24
N VAL A 80 -9.47 13.91 1.69
CA VAL A 80 -8.97 15.25 1.37
C VAL A 80 -9.25 15.52 -0.11
N PRO A 81 -10.03 16.56 -0.46
CA PRO A 81 -10.17 16.97 -1.86
C PRO A 81 -8.83 17.55 -2.34
N SER A 82 -8.35 17.06 -3.49
CA SER A 82 -7.10 17.58 -4.06
C SER A 82 -7.28 18.94 -4.77
N GLY A 83 -8.52 19.42 -4.93
CA GLY A 83 -8.81 20.73 -5.53
C GLY A 83 -8.45 20.84 -7.02
N LEU A 84 -8.15 19.73 -7.70
CA LEU A 84 -7.71 19.74 -9.09
C LEU A 84 -8.89 20.05 -10.04
N THR A 85 -8.81 21.19 -10.73
CA THR A 85 -9.63 21.51 -11.91
C THR A 85 -8.78 21.29 -13.16
N GLN A 86 -9.28 20.49 -14.10
CA GLN A 86 -8.51 20.05 -15.26
C GLN A 86 -9.01 20.71 -16.55
N GLU A 87 -8.09 21.31 -17.31
CA GLU A 87 -8.38 21.91 -18.61
C GLU A 87 -8.38 20.84 -19.73
N PRO A 88 -9.21 20.98 -20.77
CA PRO A 88 -9.24 20.04 -21.90
C PRO A 88 -7.86 19.91 -22.56
N GLY A 89 -7.35 18.68 -22.68
CA GLY A 89 -6.03 18.40 -23.27
C GLY A 89 -4.85 18.51 -22.31
N SER A 90 -5.06 18.93 -21.06
CA SER A 90 -4.02 18.93 -20.02
C SER A 90 -3.98 17.60 -19.26
N VAL A 91 -2.77 17.14 -18.91
CA VAL A 91 -2.58 16.02 -17.97
C VAL A 91 -2.45 16.59 -16.57
N GLY A 92 -3.42 16.33 -15.69
CA GLY A 92 -3.31 16.70 -14.29
C GLY A 92 -2.17 15.94 -13.62
N GLN A 93 -1.42 16.57 -12.72
CA GLN A 93 -0.35 15.90 -11.99
C GLN A 93 -0.59 15.95 -10.48
N LEU A 94 -0.36 14.83 -9.80
CA LEU A 94 -0.46 14.74 -8.35
C LEU A 94 0.69 13.90 -7.80
N SER A 95 1.27 14.33 -6.68
CA SER A 95 2.29 13.58 -5.95
C SER A 95 1.69 13.05 -4.64
N LEU A 96 1.86 11.75 -4.39
CA LEU A 96 1.35 11.05 -3.21
C LEU A 96 2.51 10.72 -2.28
N ALA A 97 2.54 11.35 -1.11
CA ALA A 97 3.59 11.15 -0.10
C ALA A 97 3.33 10.00 0.89
N CYS A 98 2.42 9.08 0.54
CA CYS A 98 1.91 8.03 1.42
C CYS A 98 2.24 6.64 0.88
N SER A 99 2.50 5.70 1.78
CA SER A 99 2.79 4.31 1.41
C SER A 99 1.53 3.49 1.13
N GLU A 100 0.37 3.96 1.58
CA GLU A 100 -0.93 3.32 1.37
C GLU A 100 -2.05 4.37 1.33
N GLY A 101 -3.05 4.15 0.48
CA GLY A 101 -4.25 4.97 0.48
C GLY A 101 -5.32 4.50 -0.49
N VAL A 102 -6.40 5.28 -0.57
CA VAL A 102 -7.50 5.10 -1.51
C VAL A 102 -7.61 6.33 -2.41
N ILE A 103 -7.70 6.09 -3.71
CA ILE A 103 -7.90 7.12 -4.72
C ILE A 103 -9.33 7.01 -5.24
N GLN A 104 -9.99 8.16 -5.38
CA GLN A 104 -11.34 8.27 -5.93
C GLN A 104 -11.40 9.44 -6.91
N TRP A 105 -11.52 9.13 -8.20
CA TRP A 105 -11.71 10.12 -9.24
C TRP A 105 -13.15 10.10 -9.73
N LEU A 106 -13.90 11.16 -9.37
CA LEU A 106 -15.30 11.34 -9.75
C LEU A 106 -15.38 12.05 -11.10
N TYR A 107 -16.21 11.50 -11.99
CA TYR A 107 -16.37 11.96 -13.36
C TYR A 107 -15.02 12.05 -14.09
N PRO A 108 -14.28 10.94 -14.25
CA PRO A 108 -13.00 10.96 -14.94
C PRO A 108 -13.10 11.63 -16.32
N ALA A 109 -12.19 12.56 -16.61
CA ALA A 109 -12.07 13.19 -17.93
C ALA A 109 -10.60 13.52 -18.20
N GLY A 110 -10.13 13.36 -19.44
CA GLY A 110 -8.72 13.58 -19.77
C GLY A 110 -7.80 12.53 -19.15
N ALA A 111 -6.67 12.96 -18.58
CA ALA A 111 -5.71 12.04 -17.98
C ALA A 111 -5.01 12.63 -16.74
N LEU A 112 -4.63 11.78 -15.79
CA LEU A 112 -3.98 12.15 -14.55
C LEU A 112 -2.69 11.35 -14.36
N ARG A 113 -1.59 12.02 -14.05
CA ARG A 113 -0.32 11.41 -13.70
C ARG A 113 -0.10 11.49 -12.19
N LEU A 114 -0.10 10.33 -11.53
CA LEU A 114 0.16 10.18 -10.11
C LEU A 114 1.60 9.77 -9.89
N THR A 115 2.36 10.54 -9.13
CA THR A 115 3.71 10.14 -8.67
C THR A 115 3.59 9.53 -7.29
N LEU A 116 4.05 8.29 -7.13
CA LEU A 116 4.07 7.58 -5.86
C LEU A 116 5.42 7.87 -5.17
N ALA A 117 5.40 8.61 -4.08
CA ALA A 117 6.60 8.78 -3.27
C ALA A 117 6.91 7.46 -2.55
N GLY A 118 8.17 7.06 -2.52
CA GLY A 118 8.63 6.03 -1.58
C GLY A 118 9.22 6.66 -0.34
N SER A 119 9.32 5.88 0.73
CA SER A 119 9.91 6.25 2.01
C SER A 119 11.43 6.54 1.99
N GLY A 120 12.05 6.65 0.81
CA GLY A 120 13.50 6.75 0.66
C GLY A 120 13.93 7.57 -0.55
N SER A 121 15.22 7.91 -0.61
CA SER A 121 15.82 8.53 -1.80
C SER A 121 15.51 7.67 -3.03
N GLY A 122 15.23 8.29 -4.18
CA GLY A 122 14.77 7.63 -5.42
C GLY A 122 15.76 6.65 -6.08
N THR A 123 16.68 6.08 -5.29
CA THR A 123 17.70 5.10 -5.66
C THR A 123 17.23 3.66 -5.49
N ARG A 124 16.16 3.42 -4.72
CA ARG A 124 15.68 2.06 -4.41
C ARG A 124 14.57 1.60 -5.36
N SER A 125 14.63 0.32 -5.72
CA SER A 125 13.54 -0.38 -6.40
C SER A 125 12.29 -0.39 -5.52
N GLY A 126 11.12 -0.37 -6.14
CA GLY A 126 9.86 -0.30 -5.41
C GLY A 126 8.76 -1.08 -6.10
N ILE A 127 7.85 -1.60 -5.29
CA ILE A 127 6.66 -2.32 -5.75
C ILE A 127 5.44 -1.52 -5.32
N ALA A 128 4.48 -1.37 -6.23
CA ALA A 128 3.13 -0.90 -5.86
C ALA A 128 2.11 -1.94 -6.25
N CYS A 129 1.18 -2.22 -5.34
CA CYS A 129 0.01 -3.05 -5.57
C CYS A 129 -1.24 -2.17 -5.62
N LEU A 130 -2.10 -2.39 -6.61
CA LEU A 130 -3.35 -1.69 -6.80
C LEU A 130 -4.52 -2.66 -6.74
N ARG A 131 -5.56 -2.34 -5.97
CA ARG A 131 -6.80 -3.10 -5.91
C ARG A 131 -7.98 -2.23 -6.32
N PRO A 132 -8.68 -2.54 -7.42
CA PRO A 132 -9.84 -1.77 -7.84
C PRO A 132 -10.98 -1.94 -6.83
N ALA A 133 -11.74 -0.88 -6.60
CA ALA A 133 -13.02 -0.99 -5.92
C ALA A 133 -14.03 -1.71 -6.84
N ARG A 134 -15.05 -2.35 -6.26
CA ARG A 134 -16.13 -2.99 -7.04
C ARG A 134 -16.80 -2.05 -8.05
N SER A 135 -16.86 -0.77 -7.74
CA SER A 135 -17.45 0.28 -8.59
C SER A 135 -16.43 0.98 -9.50
N PHE A 136 -15.21 0.45 -9.67
CA PHE A 136 -14.20 1.06 -10.52
C PHE A 136 -14.69 1.12 -11.97
N ALA A 137 -14.90 2.33 -12.48
CA ALA A 137 -15.41 2.56 -13.83
C ALA A 137 -14.91 3.89 -14.41
N GLY A 138 -14.90 3.99 -15.74
CA GLY A 138 -14.60 5.22 -16.48
C GLY A 138 -13.13 5.62 -16.55
N ALA A 139 -12.20 4.74 -16.16
CA ALA A 139 -10.77 4.98 -16.37
C ALA A 139 -9.98 3.68 -16.53
N GLN A 140 -8.78 3.82 -17.09
CA GLN A 140 -7.74 2.81 -17.12
C GLN A 140 -6.52 3.33 -16.34
N VAL A 141 -5.83 2.43 -15.65
CA VAL A 141 -4.64 2.76 -14.85
C VAL A 141 -3.44 2.02 -15.43
N PHE A 142 -2.41 2.78 -15.77
CA PHE A 142 -1.16 2.29 -16.34
C PHE A 142 0.01 2.57 -15.41
N ALA A 143 1.00 1.69 -15.40
CA ALA A 143 2.32 1.99 -14.86
C ALA A 143 3.20 2.64 -15.93
N GLU A 144 3.85 3.74 -15.59
CA GLU A 144 4.88 4.34 -16.44
C GLU A 144 6.19 3.56 -16.28
N ARG A 145 6.71 3.01 -17.38
CA ARG A 145 7.98 2.27 -17.42
C ARG A 145 9.13 3.18 -17.85
N ALA A 146 10.36 2.71 -17.61
CA ALA A 146 11.54 3.29 -18.25
C ALA A 146 11.33 3.43 -19.78
N GLY A 147 11.67 4.60 -20.33
CA GLY A 147 11.45 4.91 -21.75
C GLY A 147 10.04 5.40 -22.10
N GLY A 148 9.15 5.58 -21.13
CA GLY A 148 7.81 6.17 -21.34
C GLY A 148 6.74 5.19 -21.81
N ALA A 149 7.03 3.89 -21.86
CA ALA A 149 6.04 2.86 -22.15
C ALA A 149 5.00 2.77 -21.02
N LEU A 150 3.74 2.48 -21.37
CA LEU A 150 2.63 2.35 -20.43
C LEU A 150 2.18 0.89 -20.32
N GLU A 151 2.28 0.32 -19.12
CA GLU A 151 1.85 -1.05 -18.81
C GLU A 151 0.47 -1.02 -18.14
N LEU A 152 -0.56 -1.63 -18.74
CA LEU A 152 -1.92 -1.62 -18.19
C LEU A 152 -2.02 -2.46 -16.90
N LEU A 153 -2.45 -1.82 -15.81
CA LEU A 153 -2.68 -2.47 -14.52
C LEU A 153 -4.16 -2.72 -14.25
N LEU A 154 -5.00 -1.70 -14.38
CA LEU A 154 -6.43 -1.76 -14.09
C LEU A 154 -7.24 -1.22 -15.27
N ALA A 155 -8.37 -1.88 -15.57
CA ALA A 155 -9.38 -1.38 -16.49
C ALA A 155 -10.77 -1.76 -15.97
N GLU A 156 -11.80 -1.09 -16.47
CA GLU A 156 -13.19 -1.41 -16.14
C GLU A 156 -13.51 -2.87 -16.50
N GLY A 157 -14.09 -3.61 -15.55
CA GLY A 157 -14.39 -5.05 -15.71
C GLY A 157 -13.18 -6.00 -15.74
N LEU A 158 -11.95 -5.48 -15.75
CA LEU A 158 -10.71 -6.26 -15.83
C LEU A 158 -9.88 -6.06 -14.56
N GLY A 159 -9.90 -7.04 -13.66
CA GLY A 159 -9.03 -7.02 -12.49
C GLY A 159 -9.04 -8.33 -11.73
N PRO A 160 -7.87 -8.95 -11.46
CA PRO A 160 -7.82 -10.04 -10.50
C PRO A 160 -8.09 -9.46 -9.11
N ALA A 161 -8.87 -10.21 -8.37
CA ALA A 161 -9.31 -9.91 -7.03
C ALA A 161 -8.22 -9.40 -6.06
N GLY A 162 -7.05 -10.04 -6.11
CA GLY A 162 -5.91 -9.70 -5.24
C GLY A 162 -5.18 -8.43 -5.59
N GLY A 163 -5.69 -7.70 -6.57
CA GLY A 163 -5.03 -6.54 -7.12
C GLY A 163 -3.92 -6.92 -8.10
N ARG A 164 -3.38 -5.88 -8.73
CA ARG A 164 -2.27 -5.96 -9.68
C ARG A 164 -1.11 -5.20 -9.10
N CYS A 165 0.05 -5.84 -9.11
CA CYS A 165 1.25 -5.22 -8.60
C CYS A 165 2.26 -5.02 -9.72
N VAL A 166 3.01 -3.93 -9.63
CA VAL A 166 4.05 -3.56 -10.57
C VAL A 166 5.32 -3.23 -9.82
N ARG A 167 6.45 -3.56 -10.45
CA ARG A 167 7.79 -3.35 -9.91
C ARG A 167 8.55 -2.37 -10.80
N TRP A 168 9.09 -1.34 -10.17
CA TRP A 168 10.02 -0.38 -10.78
C TRP A 168 11.44 -0.66 -10.29
N GLY A 169 12.39 -0.64 -11.22
CA GLY A 169 13.81 -0.75 -10.91
C GLY A 169 14.36 0.50 -10.20
N PRO A 170 15.66 0.49 -9.86
CA PRO A 170 16.31 1.63 -9.25
C PRO A 170 16.29 2.82 -10.23
N ARG A 171 16.00 4.03 -9.72
CA ARG A 171 15.92 5.29 -10.48
C ARG A 171 14.78 5.38 -11.50
N GLU A 172 13.95 4.35 -11.65
CA GLU A 172 12.70 4.45 -12.42
C GLU A 172 11.71 5.37 -11.67
N ARG A 173 11.00 6.20 -12.43
CA ARG A 173 9.96 7.06 -11.86
C ARG A 173 8.75 6.20 -11.53
N ARG A 174 8.45 6.06 -10.24
CA ARG A 174 7.23 5.42 -9.74
C ARG A 174 6.02 6.29 -10.03
N ALA A 175 5.48 6.17 -11.23
CA ALA A 175 4.33 6.94 -11.67
C ALA A 175 3.24 6.04 -12.24
N LEU A 176 2.00 6.39 -11.94
CA LEU A 176 0.81 5.82 -12.54
C LEU A 176 0.19 6.86 -13.48
N PHE A 177 -0.20 6.41 -14.66
CA PHE A 177 -0.96 7.22 -15.60
C PHE A 177 -2.40 6.72 -15.65
N LEU A 178 -3.33 7.59 -15.30
CA LEU A 178 -4.77 7.29 -15.29
C LEU A 178 -5.38 7.98 -16.49
N GLN A 179 -6.01 7.22 -17.37
CA GLN A 179 -6.66 7.74 -18.56
C GLN A 179 -8.17 7.54 -18.42
N ALA A 180 -8.95 8.61 -18.56
CA ALA A 180 -10.39 8.50 -18.60
C ALA A 180 -10.84 7.76 -19.86
N THR A 181 -11.78 6.85 -19.72
CA THR A 181 -12.39 6.14 -20.85
C THR A 181 -13.48 7.03 -21.45
N PRO A 182 -13.40 7.40 -22.76
CA PRO A 182 -14.44 8.20 -23.39
C PRO A 182 -15.79 7.51 -23.31
N HIS A 183 -16.82 8.26 -22.96
CA HIS A 183 -18.17 7.73 -22.88
C HIS A 183 -19.19 8.81 -23.28
N PRO A 184 -20.24 8.46 -24.06
CA PRO A 184 -21.18 9.44 -24.62
C PRO A 184 -22.18 10.02 -23.61
N ASP A 185 -22.45 9.31 -22.51
CA ASP A 185 -23.41 9.73 -21.49
C ASP A 185 -22.80 10.63 -20.40
N ILE A 186 -23.68 11.25 -19.61
CA ILE A 186 -23.34 12.03 -18.41
C ILE A 186 -23.43 11.19 -17.12
N SER A 187 -23.39 9.86 -17.25
CA SER A 187 -23.55 8.97 -16.10
C SER A 187 -22.42 9.19 -15.10
N ARG A 188 -22.75 9.00 -13.82
CA ARG A 188 -21.75 9.07 -12.76
C ARG A 188 -20.85 7.84 -12.86
N ARG A 189 -19.57 8.08 -13.19
CA ARG A 189 -18.51 7.08 -13.13
C ARG A 189 -17.48 7.46 -12.08
N VAL A 190 -16.94 6.44 -11.41
CA VAL A 190 -15.97 6.63 -10.33
C VAL A 190 -14.81 5.67 -10.54
N ALA A 191 -13.64 6.21 -10.87
CA ALA A 191 -12.42 5.42 -10.89
C ALA A 191 -11.86 5.40 -9.46
N SER A 192 -12.09 4.29 -8.75
CA SER A 192 -11.62 4.11 -7.37
C SER A 192 -10.80 2.85 -7.16
N PHE A 193 -9.63 3.00 -6.55
CA PHE A 193 -8.76 1.88 -6.19
C PHE A 193 -7.98 2.18 -4.91
N ARG A 194 -7.64 1.12 -4.16
CA ARG A 194 -6.67 1.16 -3.06
C ARG A 194 -5.29 0.90 -3.63
N PHE A 195 -4.27 1.53 -3.07
CA PHE A 195 -2.88 1.29 -3.42
C PHE A 195 -2.05 1.07 -2.16
N GLU A 196 -1.03 0.24 -2.29
CA GLU A 196 0.04 0.04 -1.31
C GLU A 196 1.37 0.03 -2.03
N THR A 197 2.36 0.74 -1.49
CA THR A 197 3.72 0.80 -2.00
C THR A 197 4.69 0.31 -0.93
N HIS A 198 5.65 -0.50 -1.34
CA HIS A 198 6.75 -0.94 -0.49
C HIS A 198 8.07 -0.91 -1.25
N GLU A 199 9.16 -0.83 -0.51
CA GLU A 199 10.49 -1.00 -1.08
C GLU A 199 10.70 -2.47 -1.46
N ASP A 200 11.30 -2.68 -2.62
CA ASP A 200 11.67 -4.02 -3.07
C ASP A 200 12.96 -4.44 -2.33
N ARG A 201 12.81 -5.35 -1.36
CA ARG A 201 13.92 -5.84 -0.53
C ARG A 201 14.87 -6.74 -1.31
N TYR A 202 14.41 -7.34 -2.40
CA TYR A 202 15.17 -8.33 -3.16
C TYR A 202 15.12 -7.98 -4.67
N PRO A 203 15.70 -6.84 -5.08
CA PRO A 203 15.56 -6.34 -6.46
C PRO A 203 16.22 -7.21 -7.53
N GLU A 204 17.19 -8.03 -7.11
CA GLU A 204 17.89 -9.03 -7.92
C GLU A 204 16.99 -10.24 -8.26
N LEU A 205 15.95 -10.46 -7.45
CA LEU A 205 15.07 -11.60 -7.64
C LEU A 205 13.99 -11.33 -8.67
N PRO A 206 13.55 -12.37 -9.40
CA PRO A 206 12.57 -12.19 -10.45
C PRO A 206 11.20 -11.86 -9.85
N PRO A 207 10.28 -11.21 -10.59
CA PRO A 207 8.97 -10.79 -10.07
C PRO A 207 8.11 -11.92 -9.48
N GLN A 208 8.33 -13.15 -9.93
CA GLN A 208 7.67 -14.36 -9.41
C GLN A 208 8.02 -14.60 -7.93
N ALA A 209 9.25 -14.29 -7.52
CA ALA A 209 9.72 -14.38 -6.13
C ALA A 209 9.06 -13.37 -5.18
N HIS A 210 8.21 -12.49 -5.72
CA HIS A 210 7.39 -11.50 -5.00
C HIS A 210 5.88 -11.75 -5.21
N GLY A 211 5.53 -12.85 -5.88
CA GLY A 211 4.16 -13.19 -6.25
C GLY A 211 3.54 -12.25 -7.29
N LEU A 212 4.36 -11.61 -8.14
CA LEU A 212 3.92 -10.59 -9.12
C LEU A 212 3.83 -11.14 -10.55
N GLY A 213 4.00 -12.44 -10.77
CA GLY A 213 3.96 -13.06 -12.09
C GLY A 213 2.52 -13.26 -12.61
N ALA A 214 2.20 -12.71 -13.79
CA ALA A 214 0.89 -12.88 -14.44
C ALA A 214 0.62 -14.34 -14.90
N ASP A 215 1.66 -15.05 -15.33
CA ASP A 215 1.56 -16.35 -16.01
C ASP A 215 1.79 -17.58 -15.11
N GLY A 216 2.09 -17.38 -13.82
CA GLY A 216 2.54 -18.45 -12.90
C GLY A 216 1.69 -18.67 -11.65
N VAL A 217 0.57 -17.96 -11.48
CA VAL A 217 -0.10 -17.86 -10.17
C VAL A 217 -0.69 -19.19 -9.66
N CYS A 218 -0.99 -20.14 -10.54
CA CYS A 218 -1.68 -21.37 -10.19
C CYS A 218 -0.92 -22.66 -10.54
N ARG A 219 0.36 -22.56 -10.96
CA ARG A 219 1.17 -23.75 -11.19
C ARG A 219 1.83 -24.20 -9.88
N PRO A 220 2.13 -25.50 -9.73
CA PRO A 220 3.01 -25.95 -8.65
C PRO A 220 4.35 -25.22 -8.70
N CYS A 221 4.85 -24.85 -7.52
CA CYS A 221 6.17 -24.26 -7.37
C CYS A 221 7.25 -25.35 -7.54
N SER A 222 8.36 -25.02 -8.20
CA SER A 222 9.53 -25.90 -8.25
C SER A 222 10.29 -25.89 -6.92
N ASP A 223 11.18 -26.86 -6.69
CA ASP A 223 11.98 -26.92 -5.45
C ASP A 223 12.77 -25.62 -5.21
N ALA A 224 13.37 -25.04 -6.25
CA ALA A 224 14.07 -23.76 -6.16
C ALA A 224 13.13 -22.61 -5.74
N GLU A 225 11.90 -22.60 -6.25
CA GLU A 225 10.89 -21.61 -5.89
C GLU A 225 10.35 -21.81 -4.48
N LEU A 226 10.19 -23.05 -4.02
CA LEU A 226 9.80 -23.36 -2.65
C LEU A 226 10.81 -22.79 -1.66
N LEU A 227 12.10 -23.07 -1.90
CA LEU A 227 13.20 -22.61 -1.04
C LEU A 227 13.31 -21.08 -1.05
N LEU A 228 13.26 -20.47 -2.24
CA LEU A 228 13.33 -19.02 -2.36
C LEU A 228 12.14 -18.33 -1.69
N THR A 229 10.92 -18.84 -1.94
CA THR A 229 9.69 -18.27 -1.37
C THR A 229 9.66 -18.39 0.15
N ALA A 230 10.16 -19.49 0.74
CA ALA A 230 10.29 -19.61 2.19
C ALA A 230 11.17 -18.48 2.79
N CYS A 231 12.17 -18.04 2.04
CA CYS A 231 13.12 -17.01 2.46
C CYS A 231 12.69 -15.57 2.16
N THR A 232 11.84 -15.34 1.16
CA THR A 232 11.47 -13.99 0.71
C THR A 232 10.03 -13.60 1.06
N SER A 233 9.18 -14.58 1.38
CA SER A 233 7.78 -14.35 1.75
C SER A 233 7.63 -13.55 3.05
N ASP A 234 6.50 -12.86 3.19
CA ASP A 234 6.17 -12.13 4.41
C ASP A 234 5.73 -13.06 5.53
N PHE A 235 5.12 -14.20 5.17
CA PHE A 235 4.70 -15.22 6.11
C PHE A 235 5.01 -16.64 5.63
N VAL A 236 5.30 -17.51 6.60
CA VAL A 236 5.47 -18.96 6.42
C VAL A 236 4.74 -19.66 7.57
N ILE A 237 3.78 -20.53 7.25
CA ILE A 237 2.92 -21.20 8.24
C ILE A 237 2.87 -22.69 7.95
N ASN A 238 3.07 -23.49 8.99
CA ASN A 238 2.73 -24.91 8.99
C ASN A 238 1.32 -25.10 9.53
N GLY A 239 0.44 -25.78 8.79
CA GLY A 239 -0.93 -26.01 9.22
C GLY A 239 -1.71 -26.98 8.36
N THR A 240 -2.99 -27.15 8.69
CA THR A 240 -3.94 -28.02 7.98
C THR A 240 -5.11 -27.22 7.43
N ILE A 241 -5.64 -27.63 6.28
CA ILE A 241 -6.80 -26.95 5.66
C ILE A 241 -8.06 -27.37 6.43
N ARG A 242 -8.72 -26.41 7.08
CA ARG A 242 -10.03 -26.61 7.72
C ARG A 242 -11.19 -26.48 6.74
N GLY A 243 -11.06 -25.56 5.77
CA GLY A 243 -12.08 -25.31 4.77
C GLY A 243 -11.61 -24.35 3.70
N VAL A 244 -12.34 -24.32 2.59
CA VAL A 244 -12.11 -23.38 1.48
C VAL A 244 -13.45 -22.75 1.12
N ALA A 245 -13.50 -21.43 1.12
CA ALA A 245 -14.66 -20.66 0.68
C ALA A 245 -14.36 -20.01 -0.67
N HIS A 246 -15.29 -20.10 -1.61
CA HIS A 246 -15.15 -19.53 -2.94
C HIS A 246 -16.02 -18.28 -3.09
N ASN A 247 -15.45 -17.20 -3.62
CA ASN A 247 -16.16 -15.98 -3.95
C ASN A 247 -16.06 -15.73 -5.46
N THR A 248 -17.14 -16.02 -6.19
CA THR A 248 -17.23 -15.86 -7.65
C THR A 248 -17.29 -14.41 -8.09
N GLU A 249 -17.84 -13.51 -7.26
CA GLU A 249 -17.91 -12.09 -7.58
C GLU A 249 -16.52 -11.45 -7.57
N LEU A 250 -15.71 -11.79 -6.57
CA LEU A 250 -14.35 -11.29 -6.46
C LEU A 250 -13.38 -12.12 -7.30
N GLN A 251 -13.72 -13.35 -7.71
CA GLN A 251 -12.77 -14.32 -8.30
C GLN A 251 -11.66 -14.72 -7.30
N GLU A 252 -12.05 -14.94 -6.04
CA GLU A 252 -11.17 -15.35 -4.94
C GLU A 252 -11.58 -16.70 -4.36
N SER A 253 -10.61 -17.37 -3.75
CA SER A 253 -10.83 -18.44 -2.79
C SER A 253 -10.09 -18.10 -1.49
N VAL A 254 -10.76 -18.31 -0.36
CA VAL A 254 -10.20 -18.10 0.97
C VAL A 254 -10.01 -19.46 1.62
N ILE A 255 -8.76 -19.80 1.88
CA ILE A 255 -8.36 -21.03 2.57
C ILE A 255 -8.33 -20.72 4.06
N THR A 256 -9.14 -21.44 4.82
CA THR A 256 -9.10 -21.42 6.28
C THR A 256 -8.14 -22.48 6.77
N VAL A 257 -7.05 -22.05 7.40
CA VAL A 257 -5.97 -22.92 7.88
C VAL A 257 -6.00 -22.96 9.41
N ALA A 258 -5.97 -24.16 9.98
CA ALA A 258 -5.60 -24.32 11.38
C ALA A 258 -4.07 -24.36 11.45
N ALA A 259 -3.49 -23.26 11.92
CA ALA A 259 -2.05 -23.10 12.05
C ALA A 259 -1.55 -23.95 13.22
N ALA A 260 -0.68 -24.91 12.90
CA ALA A 260 0.08 -25.64 13.89
C ALA A 260 1.26 -24.79 14.39
N ARG A 261 1.93 -24.08 13.48
CA ARG A 261 3.06 -23.21 13.80
C ARG A 261 3.21 -22.07 12.78
N VAL A 262 3.52 -20.87 13.28
CA VAL A 262 3.92 -19.74 12.44
C VAL A 262 5.43 -19.66 12.47
N LEU A 263 6.07 -19.94 11.33
CA LEU A 263 7.52 -19.95 11.18
C LEU A 263 8.06 -18.54 10.92
N ARG A 264 7.27 -17.73 10.21
CA ARG A 264 7.58 -16.34 9.91
C ARG A 264 6.29 -15.55 9.74
N GLN A 265 6.27 -14.32 10.23
CA GLN A 265 5.27 -13.31 9.89
C GLN A 265 5.86 -11.91 10.03
N THR A 266 5.75 -11.10 8.98
CA THR A 266 6.25 -9.71 8.99
C THR A 266 5.21 -8.75 9.56
N LEU A 267 3.93 -9.05 9.36
CA LEU A 267 2.79 -8.36 9.94
C LEU A 267 1.98 -9.36 10.80
N PRO A 268 1.34 -8.90 11.90
CA PRO A 268 0.54 -9.76 12.77
C PRO A 268 -0.81 -10.11 12.13
N LEU A 269 -0.79 -10.81 10.99
CA LEU A 269 -1.97 -11.24 10.25
C LEU A 269 -2.67 -12.42 10.93
N PHE A 270 -1.95 -13.18 11.75
CA PHE A 270 -2.42 -14.41 12.36
C PHE A 270 -2.38 -14.30 13.88
N ARG A 271 -3.50 -14.59 14.53
CA ARG A 271 -3.58 -14.68 15.99
C ARG A 271 -3.43 -16.12 16.39
N VAL A 272 -2.28 -16.48 16.94
CA VAL A 272 -2.08 -17.78 17.59
C VAL A 272 -2.49 -17.62 19.05
N GLY A 273 -3.65 -18.17 19.42
CA GLY A 273 -4.07 -18.31 20.81
C GLY A 273 -3.75 -19.70 21.36
N GLU A 274 -4.00 -19.91 22.66
CA GLU A 274 -3.75 -21.19 23.36
C GLU A 274 -4.54 -22.39 22.77
N SER A 275 -5.63 -22.13 22.04
CA SER A 275 -6.46 -23.14 21.37
C SER A 275 -6.09 -23.39 19.90
N GLY A 276 -4.91 -22.92 19.46
CA GLY A 276 -4.47 -22.96 18.07
C GLY A 276 -4.85 -21.70 17.30
N GLY A 277 -3.97 -21.28 16.38
CA GLY A 277 -4.20 -20.11 15.55
C GLY A 277 -5.03 -20.44 14.31
N GLN A 278 -6.01 -19.59 13.97
CA GLN A 278 -6.68 -19.66 12.68
C GLN A 278 -6.07 -18.63 11.73
N ALA A 279 -5.79 -19.06 10.51
CA ALA A 279 -5.25 -18.24 9.45
C ALA A 279 -6.19 -18.24 8.24
N SER A 280 -6.43 -17.07 7.66
CA SER A 280 -7.18 -16.91 6.41
C SER A 280 -6.20 -16.51 5.32
N ILE A 281 -6.13 -17.30 4.24
CA ILE A 281 -5.18 -17.09 3.15
C ILE A 281 -5.95 -17.02 1.84
N HIS A 282 -5.71 -15.96 1.07
CA HIS A 282 -6.37 -15.66 -0.20
C HIS A 282 -5.59 -16.23 -1.37
N THR A 283 -6.30 -16.72 -2.38
CA THR A 283 -5.74 -17.19 -3.66
C THR A 283 -6.77 -16.95 -4.78
N PRO A 284 -6.35 -16.78 -6.04
CA PRO A 284 -7.31 -16.62 -7.12
C PRO A 284 -8.20 -17.85 -7.33
N LEU A 285 -9.49 -17.61 -7.62
CA LEU A 285 -10.47 -18.69 -7.83
C LEU A 285 -10.07 -19.65 -8.95
N ARG A 286 -9.45 -19.13 -10.01
CA ARG A 286 -8.96 -19.93 -11.16
C ARG A 286 -7.92 -20.99 -10.78
N CYS A 287 -7.28 -20.89 -9.61
CA CYS A 287 -6.36 -21.92 -9.13
C CYS A 287 -7.07 -23.19 -8.66
N GLY A 288 -8.40 -23.16 -8.47
CA GLY A 288 -9.20 -24.35 -8.21
C GLY A 288 -8.83 -25.08 -6.92
N VAL A 289 -8.41 -24.33 -5.88
CA VAL A 289 -7.97 -24.92 -4.61
C VAL A 289 -9.12 -25.68 -3.95
N ARG A 290 -8.81 -26.89 -3.45
CA ARG A 290 -9.77 -27.76 -2.78
C ARG A 290 -9.29 -28.10 -1.37
N PRO A 291 -10.21 -28.39 -0.43
CA PRO A 291 -9.83 -28.99 0.85
C PRO A 291 -9.08 -30.30 0.60
N GLY A 292 -8.00 -30.51 1.35
CA GLY A 292 -7.19 -31.73 1.25
C GLY A 292 -6.64 -32.13 2.61
N PRO A 293 -6.53 -33.44 2.90
CA PRO A 293 -5.96 -33.92 4.15
C PRO A 293 -4.43 -33.76 4.16
N GLY A 294 -3.89 -33.62 5.36
CA GLY A 294 -2.44 -33.55 5.63
C GLY A 294 -1.97 -32.16 6.03
N ALA A 295 -0.69 -32.10 6.41
CA ALA A 295 -0.01 -30.86 6.77
C ALA A 295 0.63 -30.19 5.55
N PHE A 296 0.48 -28.88 5.46
CA PHE A 296 0.96 -28.04 4.38
C PHE A 296 1.81 -26.90 4.94
N LEU A 297 2.76 -26.46 4.13
CA LEU A 297 3.54 -25.26 4.40
C LEU A 297 3.02 -24.12 3.52
N PHE A 298 2.30 -23.17 4.09
CA PHE A 298 1.75 -22.03 3.38
C PHE A 298 2.74 -20.86 3.41
N MET A 299 3.12 -20.37 2.24
CA MET A 299 4.07 -19.26 2.07
C MET A 299 3.47 -18.20 1.17
N GLY A 300 3.68 -16.91 1.49
CA GLY A 300 3.12 -15.84 0.68
C GLY A 300 3.39 -14.42 1.18
N TRP A 301 2.72 -13.46 0.57
CA TRP A 301 2.94 -12.03 0.82
C TRP A 301 1.71 -11.37 1.44
N SER A 302 1.95 -10.35 2.25
CA SER A 302 0.89 -9.50 2.77
C SER A 302 0.55 -8.42 1.75
N ARG A 303 -0.73 -8.30 1.39
CA ARG A 303 -1.23 -7.22 0.54
C ARG A 303 -2.56 -6.75 1.08
N PHE A 304 -2.73 -5.45 1.25
CA PHE A 304 -3.99 -4.84 1.70
C PHE A 304 -4.42 -5.27 3.11
N GLY A 305 -3.47 -5.71 3.94
CA GLY A 305 -3.71 -6.29 5.26
C GLY A 305 -4.21 -7.73 5.23
N GLU A 306 -4.08 -8.42 4.09
CA GLU A 306 -4.53 -9.78 3.87
C GLU A 306 -3.35 -10.67 3.44
N ALA A 307 -3.40 -11.95 3.79
CA ALA A 307 -2.40 -12.92 3.38
C ALA A 307 -2.72 -13.50 2.00
N TRP A 308 -1.84 -13.30 1.02
CA TRP A 308 -1.97 -13.82 -0.34
C TRP A 308 -1.01 -14.99 -0.57
N LEU A 309 -1.54 -16.10 -1.04
CA LEU A 309 -0.79 -17.33 -1.24
C LEU A 309 0.22 -17.20 -2.39
N GLY A 310 1.46 -17.62 -2.13
CA GLY A 310 2.49 -17.86 -3.14
C GLY A 310 2.63 -19.34 -3.45
N CYS A 311 3.13 -20.12 -2.47
CA CYS A 311 3.33 -21.56 -2.59
C CYS A 311 2.69 -22.30 -1.41
N ALA A 312 2.18 -23.51 -1.65
CA ALA A 312 1.57 -24.37 -0.64
C ALA A 312 1.96 -25.87 -0.82
N PRO A 313 3.25 -26.24 -0.74
CA PRO A 313 3.65 -27.65 -0.78
C PRO A 313 3.12 -28.41 0.44
N ARG A 314 3.09 -29.74 0.32
CA ARG A 314 2.94 -30.59 1.51
C ARG A 314 4.18 -30.45 2.38
N PHE A 315 4.02 -30.54 3.71
CA PHE A 315 5.15 -30.38 4.63
C PHE A 315 6.30 -31.37 4.33
N GLN A 316 5.98 -32.62 4.02
CA GLN A 316 6.96 -33.65 3.64
C GLN A 316 7.69 -33.35 2.33
N GLU A 317 7.03 -32.71 1.37
CA GLU A 317 7.63 -32.32 0.09
C GLU A 317 8.66 -31.21 0.31
N PHE A 318 8.29 -30.16 1.05
CA PHE A 318 9.22 -29.09 1.41
C PHE A 318 10.41 -29.62 2.21
N SER A 319 10.16 -30.50 3.20
CA SER A 319 11.23 -31.07 4.04
C SER A 319 12.27 -31.84 3.22
N ARG A 320 11.82 -32.60 2.20
CA ARG A 320 12.73 -33.30 1.28
C ARG A 320 13.54 -32.33 0.42
N ALA A 321 12.90 -31.33 -0.19
CA ALA A 321 13.58 -30.32 -1.00
C ALA A 321 14.61 -29.52 -0.16
N TYR A 322 14.24 -29.16 1.08
CA TYR A 322 15.12 -28.43 2.00
C TYR A 322 16.31 -29.28 2.47
N ALA A 323 16.11 -30.57 2.75
CA ALA A 323 17.20 -31.49 3.10
C ALA A 323 18.16 -31.72 1.93
N ALA A 324 17.65 -31.88 0.71
CA ALA A 324 18.49 -32.00 -0.50
C ALA A 324 19.34 -30.74 -0.70
N ALA A 325 18.72 -29.55 -0.67
CA ALA A 325 19.45 -28.29 -0.77
C ALA A 325 20.44 -28.06 0.38
N HIS A 326 20.17 -28.61 1.57
CA HIS A 326 21.11 -28.57 2.67
C HIS A 326 22.38 -29.37 2.37
N ALA A 327 22.22 -30.62 1.88
CA ALA A 327 23.33 -31.49 1.53
C ALA A 327 24.20 -30.88 0.42
N ASP A 328 23.57 -30.23 -0.56
CA ASP A 328 24.25 -29.58 -1.69
C ASP A 328 24.81 -28.19 -1.36
N HIS A 329 24.60 -27.68 -0.14
CA HIS A 329 25.00 -26.33 0.30
C HIS A 329 24.37 -25.19 -0.55
N LEU A 330 23.17 -25.44 -1.08
CA LEU A 330 22.42 -24.51 -1.96
C LEU A 330 21.22 -23.84 -1.25
N ARG A 331 21.20 -23.80 0.08
CA ARG A 331 20.09 -23.18 0.83
C ARG A 331 20.15 -21.65 0.78
N PRO A 332 19.07 -20.96 0.35
CA PRO A 332 19.04 -19.49 0.35
C PRO A 332 18.96 -18.87 1.75
N CYS A 333 18.35 -19.57 2.72
CA CYS A 333 18.27 -19.17 4.12
C CYS A 333 17.98 -20.38 5.02
N GLU A 334 18.04 -20.16 6.34
CA GLU A 334 17.66 -21.17 7.33
C GLU A 334 16.17 -21.08 7.68
N VAL A 335 15.49 -22.23 7.67
CA VAL A 335 14.07 -22.38 8.03
C VAL A 335 13.96 -23.40 9.16
N ALA A 336 13.42 -22.97 10.31
CA ALA A 336 13.31 -23.81 11.51
C ALA A 336 12.13 -24.79 11.42
N LEU A 337 12.32 -25.95 10.80
CA LEU A 337 11.24 -26.93 10.57
C LEU A 337 10.84 -27.76 11.82
N ASP A 338 11.58 -27.64 12.92
CA ASP A 338 11.50 -28.50 14.12
C ASP A 338 10.45 -28.07 15.14
#